data_AF-A0A5S4Y9P2-F1
#
_entry.id   AF-A0A5S4Y9P2-F1
#
_cell.length_a   1.000
_cell.length_b   1.000
_cell.length_c   1.000
_cell.angle_alpha   90.00
_cell.angle_beta   90.00
_cell.angle_gamma   90.00
#
_symmetry.space_group_name_H-M   'P 1'
#
loop_
_entity.id
_entity.type
_entity.pdbx_description
1 polymer ?
#
loop_
_entity_poly.entity_id
_entity_poly.type
_entity_poly.pdbx_seq_one_letter_code
_entity_poly.pdbx_strand_id
1 'polypeptide(L)'
;MTARYIGSFLGAVLAPLIVSTLDAGGASVVRKADNVGQTVAEYALDDGSPKAPICTVQHPHLLNGYRIRPQWNVAGVDYCVGYPAKTLLKDPATISLAEVSVDVANRSITVTGDDVTLDGYDFSGWSFVTTAANTSLINSNFNGTNPGGPQSSVISGAPSSSNLYVGYSTIDGLTGGGHAEFLVEMEGPGLTIEYSWLKNSNSDIIGRHGRDGGDITIQYNLLQQAGMGGPKTHGDYLQVYGPTVNATNILYNTAIQQGGITQGFIADNTDSGELAGNILIGTVSYWMSASGPGTDPANLSGPFNTHDNYFDVTRAFGFNYPAIGPNDRYPKTVFTHNVNMVTGRIEQDSAGAKATPSRSHP
;
A
#
# COMPACT_ATOMS: atom_id res chain seq x y z
N MET A 1 47.10 -30.46 11.06
CA MET A 1 46.66 -31.16 12.28
C MET A 1 45.29 -31.77 12.01
N THR A 2 45.20 -33.06 12.22
CA THR A 2 44.15 -34.02 11.86
C THR A 2 43.21 -34.30 13.03
N ALA A 3 41.91 -34.47 12.74
CA ALA A 3 40.96 -35.46 13.33
C ALA A 3 39.57 -35.11 12.74
N ARG A 4 38.87 -35.89 11.88
CA ARG A 4 38.44 -37.31 11.89
C ARG A 4 37.72 -37.73 13.18
N TYR A 5 36.40 -37.92 13.09
CA TYR A 5 35.71 -39.05 13.70
C TYR A 5 34.61 -39.59 12.77
N ILE A 6 34.59 -40.92 12.70
CA ILE A 6 33.74 -41.83 11.92
C ILE A 6 32.70 -42.41 12.89
N GLY A 7 31.51 -42.80 12.40
CA GLY A 7 30.65 -43.75 13.12
C GLY A 7 29.25 -43.92 12.54
N SER A 8 29.12 -44.81 11.55
CA SER A 8 27.85 -45.36 11.04
C SER A 8 27.33 -46.49 11.95
N PHE A 9 26.01 -46.73 12.04
CA PHE A 9 25.47 -48.09 12.19
C PHE A 9 24.03 -48.22 11.68
N LEU A 10 23.82 -49.33 10.97
CA LEU A 10 22.61 -49.87 10.32
C LEU A 10 21.63 -50.49 11.34
N GLY A 11 20.35 -50.60 10.97
CA GLY A 11 19.42 -51.55 11.60
C GLY A 11 17.98 -51.46 11.11
N ALA A 12 17.64 -52.24 10.08
CA ALA A 12 16.27 -52.49 9.63
C ALA A 12 15.67 -53.72 10.33
N VAL A 13 14.38 -53.70 10.65
CA VAL A 13 13.56 -54.90 10.94
C VAL A 13 12.20 -54.75 10.28
N LEU A 14 11.74 -55.83 9.63
CA LEU A 14 10.55 -55.91 8.79
C LEU A 14 9.71 -57.15 9.22
N ALA A 15 8.38 -56.99 9.20
CA ALA A 15 7.30 -58.00 9.13
C ALA A 15 6.86 -58.78 10.41
N PRO A 16 5.65 -59.40 10.49
CA PRO A 16 4.57 -59.53 9.49
C PRO A 16 3.10 -59.23 9.98
N LEU A 17 2.17 -59.35 9.02
CA LEU A 17 0.69 -59.32 9.07
C LEU A 17 0.03 -60.27 10.09
N ILE A 18 -1.15 -59.88 10.59
CA ILE A 18 -2.26 -60.79 10.89
C ILE A 18 -3.56 -60.25 10.24
N VAL A 19 -4.16 -61.07 9.40
CA VAL A 19 -5.54 -60.97 8.90
C VAL A 19 -6.38 -61.94 9.74
N SER A 20 -7.56 -61.52 10.19
CA SER A 20 -8.69 -62.42 10.44
C SER A 20 -10.01 -61.70 10.20
N THR A 21 -11.02 -62.50 9.92
CA THR A 21 -12.11 -62.27 8.96
C THR A 21 -13.45 -61.90 9.60
N LEU A 22 -14.25 -61.15 8.81
CA LEU A 22 -15.71 -61.12 8.64
C LEU A 22 -16.62 -61.66 9.76
N ASP A 23 -17.61 -60.84 10.15
CA ASP A 23 -19.01 -61.29 10.01
C ASP A 23 -19.95 -60.14 9.62
N ALA A 24 -20.99 -60.54 8.88
CA ALA A 24 -21.85 -59.71 8.06
C ALA A 24 -23.11 -59.20 8.80
N GLY A 25 -23.53 -57.99 8.46
CA GLY A 25 -24.83 -57.43 8.85
C GLY A 25 -25.17 -56.26 7.95
N GLY A 26 -26.02 -56.52 6.95
CA GLY A 26 -26.30 -55.60 5.86
C GLY A 26 -26.98 -54.30 6.27
N ALA A 27 -26.48 -53.20 5.73
CA ALA A 27 -27.29 -52.09 5.23
C ALA A 27 -26.48 -51.43 4.11
N SER A 28 -27.00 -51.50 2.88
CA SER A 28 -26.51 -50.73 1.74
C SER A 28 -26.75 -49.24 2.03
N VAL A 29 -25.83 -48.60 2.74
CA VAL A 29 -25.70 -47.15 2.72
C VAL A 29 -24.83 -46.84 1.52
N VAL A 30 -25.48 -46.35 0.46
CA VAL A 30 -24.80 -45.55 -0.56
C VAL A 30 -24.09 -44.44 0.22
N ARG A 31 -22.78 -44.58 0.45
CA ARG A 31 -21.95 -43.47 0.87
C ARG A 31 -21.92 -42.53 -0.34
N LYS A 32 -22.91 -41.63 -0.37
CA LYS A 32 -22.77 -40.38 -1.07
C LYS A 32 -21.41 -39.84 -0.62
N ALA A 33 -20.52 -39.60 -1.58
CA ALA A 33 -19.33 -38.84 -1.29
C ALA A 33 -19.83 -37.55 -0.64
N ASP A 34 -19.57 -37.39 0.65
CA ASP A 34 -19.67 -36.11 1.33
C ASP A 34 -18.53 -35.24 0.79
N ASN A 35 -18.63 -34.90 -0.49
CA ASN A 35 -18.31 -33.58 -0.98
C ASN A 35 -19.35 -32.65 -0.34
N VAL A 36 -19.25 -32.47 0.98
CA VAL A 36 -19.75 -31.25 1.59
C VAL A 36 -18.89 -30.19 0.95
N GLY A 37 -19.48 -29.54 -0.05
CA GLY A 37 -19.04 -28.24 -0.48
C GLY A 37 -18.98 -27.38 0.77
N GLN A 38 -17.79 -27.25 1.32
CA GLN A 38 -17.35 -25.94 1.72
C GLN A 38 -17.26 -25.16 0.41
N THR A 39 -18.42 -24.63 -0.01
CA THR A 39 -18.43 -23.30 -0.56
C THR A 39 -17.57 -22.50 0.39
N VAL A 40 -16.34 -22.22 -0.02
CA VAL A 40 -15.61 -21.07 0.51
C VAL A 40 -16.66 -19.98 0.43
N ALA A 41 -17.21 -19.57 1.58
CA ALA A 41 -18.07 -18.41 1.59
C ALA A 41 -17.26 -17.37 0.84
N GLU A 42 -17.81 -16.89 -0.26
CA GLU A 42 -17.27 -15.80 -1.04
C GLU A 42 -17.27 -14.62 -0.07
N TYR A 43 -16.24 -14.57 0.78
CA TYR A 43 -15.89 -13.41 1.54
C TYR A 43 -15.65 -12.40 0.45
N ALA A 44 -16.60 -11.48 0.27
CA ALA A 44 -16.34 -10.27 -0.47
C ALA A 44 -15.24 -9.56 0.33
N LEU A 45 -13.99 -9.90 0.01
CA LEU A 45 -12.85 -9.12 0.43
C LEU A 45 -13.17 -7.72 -0.08
N ASP A 46 -13.23 -6.73 0.82
CA ASP A 46 -13.37 -5.32 0.42
C ASP A 46 -12.06 -4.91 -0.25
N ASP A 47 -11.88 -5.37 -1.48
CA ASP A 47 -10.68 -5.20 -2.31
C ASP A 47 -10.75 -3.91 -3.15
N GLY A 48 -11.81 -3.13 -2.92
CA GLY A 48 -12.12 -1.87 -3.57
C GLY A 48 -12.70 -1.99 -4.98
N SER A 49 -12.64 -3.17 -5.62
CA SER A 49 -13.04 -3.32 -7.03
C SER A 49 -14.47 -2.87 -7.37
N PRO A 50 -15.50 -2.98 -6.48
CA PRO A 50 -16.85 -2.50 -6.81
C PRO A 50 -16.96 -0.98 -6.97
N LYS A 51 -16.03 -0.21 -6.40
CA LYS A 51 -16.01 1.27 -6.46
C LYS A 51 -14.94 1.80 -7.42
N ALA A 52 -14.19 0.92 -8.08
CA ALA A 52 -13.15 1.32 -9.01
C ALA A 52 -13.68 2.19 -10.17
N PRO A 53 -12.87 3.15 -10.67
CA PRO A 53 -13.24 3.94 -11.83
C PRO A 53 -13.41 3.06 -13.09
N ILE A 54 -14.15 3.56 -14.07
CA ILE A 54 -14.30 2.89 -15.38
C ILE A 54 -13.23 3.43 -16.33
N CYS A 55 -12.17 2.65 -16.54
CA CYS A 55 -11.03 2.96 -17.39
C CYS A 55 -10.29 1.69 -17.84
N THR A 56 -9.20 1.88 -18.60
CA THR A 56 -8.32 0.77 -19.01
C THR A 56 -7.41 0.40 -17.85
N VAL A 57 -7.37 -0.89 -17.52
CA VAL A 57 -6.44 -1.45 -16.53
C VAL A 57 -4.98 -1.18 -16.96
N GLN A 58 -4.16 -0.72 -16.03
CA GLN A 58 -2.78 -0.30 -16.30
C GLN A 58 -1.83 -1.47 -16.59
N HIS A 59 -1.93 -2.56 -15.82
CA HIS A 59 -1.04 -3.71 -15.90
C HIS A 59 -1.78 -5.05 -15.84
N PRO A 60 -2.64 -5.38 -16.83
CA PRO A 60 -3.49 -6.57 -16.81
C PRO A 60 -2.73 -7.91 -16.85
N HIS A 61 -1.42 -7.87 -17.05
CA HIS A 61 -0.55 -9.06 -17.14
C HIS A 61 0.55 -9.07 -16.08
N LEU A 62 0.53 -8.13 -15.12
CA LEU A 62 1.57 -7.98 -14.10
C LEU A 62 1.84 -9.30 -13.36
N LEU A 63 0.78 -10.04 -13.06
CA LEU A 63 0.85 -11.23 -12.19
C LEU A 63 0.99 -12.55 -12.95
N ASN A 64 1.00 -12.54 -14.29
CA ASN A 64 1.00 -13.77 -15.10
C ASN A 64 2.24 -14.65 -14.89
N GLY A 65 3.35 -14.07 -14.45
CA GLY A 65 4.62 -14.77 -14.22
C GLY A 65 4.80 -15.34 -12.80
N TYR A 66 3.92 -14.99 -11.87
CA TYR A 66 4.06 -15.44 -10.47
C TYR A 66 3.40 -16.80 -10.24
N ARG A 67 3.96 -17.54 -9.28
CA ARG A 67 3.45 -18.86 -8.90
C ARG A 67 2.11 -18.75 -8.18
N ILE A 68 1.95 -17.71 -7.37
CA ILE A 68 0.75 -17.44 -6.58
C ILE A 68 0.37 -15.98 -6.79
N ARG A 69 -0.93 -15.72 -6.98
CA ARG A 69 -1.56 -14.40 -6.94
C ARG A 69 -2.63 -14.38 -5.85
N PRO A 70 -3.02 -13.21 -5.31
CA PRO A 70 -4.14 -13.14 -4.39
C PRO A 70 -5.47 -13.57 -5.05
N GLN A 71 -6.44 -13.93 -4.20
CA GLN A 71 -7.79 -14.32 -4.61
C GLN A 71 -8.71 -13.11 -4.87
N TRP A 72 -8.34 -11.92 -4.41
CA TRP A 72 -9.08 -10.68 -4.66
C TRP A 72 -8.67 -10.01 -5.97
N ASN A 73 -9.49 -9.05 -6.40
CA ASN A 73 -9.19 -8.19 -7.53
C ASN A 73 -8.16 -7.12 -7.12
N VAL A 74 -7.13 -6.95 -7.93
CA VAL A 74 -5.97 -6.12 -7.62
C VAL A 74 -6.04 -4.77 -8.34
N ALA A 75 -5.81 -3.68 -7.59
CA ALA A 75 -5.71 -2.32 -8.12
C ALA A 75 -4.67 -2.21 -9.23
N GLY A 76 -5.06 -1.69 -10.40
CA GLY A 76 -4.20 -1.55 -11.57
C GLY A 76 -3.93 -2.84 -12.35
N VAL A 77 -4.46 -3.99 -11.92
CA VAL A 77 -4.25 -5.31 -12.57
C VAL A 77 -5.57 -5.97 -12.97
N ASP A 78 -6.58 -6.00 -12.10
CA ASP A 78 -7.90 -6.56 -12.40
C ASP A 78 -8.96 -5.44 -12.57
N TYR A 79 -8.76 -4.31 -11.91
CA TYR A 79 -9.51 -3.08 -12.14
C TYR A 79 -8.55 -1.89 -12.30
N CYS A 80 -9.00 -0.84 -12.97
CA CYS A 80 -8.18 0.33 -13.20
C CYS A 80 -8.31 1.34 -12.05
N VAL A 81 -7.31 2.19 -11.89
CA VAL A 81 -7.28 3.30 -10.93
C VAL A 81 -6.86 4.60 -11.62
N GLY A 82 -6.95 5.73 -10.94
CA GLY A 82 -6.76 7.06 -11.51
C GLY A 82 -8.07 7.68 -12.00
N TYR A 83 -7.98 8.82 -12.67
CA TYR A 83 -9.20 9.49 -13.13
C TYR A 83 -9.92 8.67 -14.22
N PRO A 84 -11.27 8.62 -14.22
CA PRO A 84 -12.01 7.88 -15.22
C PRO A 84 -11.73 8.39 -16.64
N ALA A 85 -11.42 7.50 -17.58
CA ALA A 85 -10.93 7.87 -18.92
C ALA A 85 -11.93 8.68 -19.77
N LYS A 86 -13.21 8.72 -19.38
CA LYS A 86 -14.27 9.49 -20.05
C LYS A 86 -14.57 10.82 -19.35
N THR A 87 -13.89 11.14 -18.27
CA THR A 87 -14.07 12.41 -17.58
C THR A 87 -13.50 13.53 -18.45
N LEU A 88 -14.37 14.48 -18.83
CA LEU A 88 -13.92 15.73 -19.43
C LEU A 88 -13.38 16.61 -18.31
N LEU A 89 -12.06 16.76 -18.25
CA LEU A 89 -11.41 17.58 -17.24
C LEU A 89 -11.59 19.07 -17.55
N LYS A 90 -11.89 19.85 -16.52
CA LYS A 90 -12.04 21.30 -16.57
C LYS A 90 -10.69 21.99 -16.42
N ASP A 91 -10.55 23.18 -17.01
CA ASP A 91 -9.40 24.06 -16.79
C ASP A 91 -9.49 24.67 -15.36
N PRO A 92 -8.45 24.54 -14.51
CA PRO A 92 -8.46 25.13 -13.18
C PRO A 92 -8.63 26.65 -13.16
N ALA A 93 -8.27 27.37 -14.24
CA ALA A 93 -8.52 28.81 -14.36
C ALA A 93 -10.02 29.17 -14.35
N THR A 94 -10.90 28.17 -14.52
CA THR A 94 -12.36 28.35 -14.52
C THR A 94 -12.99 28.16 -13.13
N ILE A 95 -12.21 27.77 -12.12
CA ILE A 95 -12.73 27.59 -10.75
C ILE A 95 -13.28 28.92 -10.25
N SER A 96 -14.53 28.89 -9.81
CA SER A 96 -15.24 30.03 -9.23
C SER A 96 -16.05 29.54 -8.02
N LEU A 97 -15.34 29.08 -6.99
CA LEU A 97 -15.89 28.65 -5.70
C LEU A 97 -15.50 29.66 -4.63
N ALA A 98 -16.39 29.85 -3.66
CA ALA A 98 -16.06 30.65 -2.47
C ALA A 98 -14.85 30.02 -1.77
N GLU A 99 -13.97 30.87 -1.24
CA GLU A 99 -12.81 30.45 -0.43
C GLU A 99 -11.81 29.56 -1.19
N VAL A 100 -11.87 29.58 -2.51
CA VAL A 100 -10.85 29.03 -3.41
C VAL A 100 -10.27 30.17 -4.23
N SER A 101 -8.97 30.42 -4.06
CA SER A 101 -8.22 31.42 -4.82
C SER A 101 -7.46 30.74 -5.95
N VAL A 102 -7.59 31.29 -7.16
CA VAL A 102 -6.88 30.82 -8.36
C VAL A 102 -5.96 31.94 -8.84
N ASP A 103 -4.66 31.71 -8.75
CA ASP A 103 -3.65 32.59 -9.34
C ASP A 103 -3.23 32.00 -10.69
N VAL A 104 -3.86 32.50 -11.76
CA VAL A 104 -3.59 32.05 -13.13
C VAL A 104 -2.17 32.41 -13.58
N ALA A 105 -1.60 33.51 -13.09
CA ALA A 105 -0.29 33.97 -13.50
C ALA A 105 0.81 33.06 -12.95
N ASN A 106 0.68 32.67 -11.68
CA ASN A 106 1.62 31.77 -11.00
C ASN A 106 1.21 30.30 -11.09
N ARG A 107 0.06 29.99 -11.71
CA ARG A 107 -0.51 28.65 -11.81
C ARG A 107 -0.62 27.96 -10.46
N SER A 108 -1.22 28.65 -9.48
CA SER A 108 -1.41 28.12 -8.13
C SER A 108 -2.85 28.22 -7.67
N ILE A 109 -3.26 27.25 -6.86
CA ILE A 109 -4.61 27.17 -6.28
C ILE A 109 -4.45 27.09 -4.77
N THR A 110 -5.22 27.93 -4.07
CA THR A 110 -5.25 27.94 -2.61
C THR A 110 -6.68 27.78 -2.13
N VAL A 111 -6.92 26.74 -1.34
CA VAL A 111 -8.20 26.48 -0.67
C VAL A 111 -8.09 26.90 0.79
N THR A 112 -8.94 27.86 1.20
CA THR A 112 -9.01 28.35 2.57
C THR A 112 -10.32 28.01 3.27
N GLY A 113 -11.33 27.58 2.51
CA GLY A 113 -12.64 27.17 3.02
C GLY A 113 -12.70 25.69 3.34
N ASP A 114 -13.39 25.34 4.42
CA ASP A 114 -13.63 23.95 4.80
C ASP A 114 -14.61 23.26 3.84
N ASP A 115 -14.57 21.93 3.79
CA ASP A 115 -15.52 21.10 3.02
C ASP A 115 -15.54 21.38 1.51
N VAL A 116 -14.44 21.90 0.96
CA VAL A 116 -14.28 22.18 -0.48
C VAL A 116 -13.95 20.90 -1.24
N THR A 117 -14.71 20.63 -2.30
CA THR A 117 -14.43 19.56 -3.27
C THR A 117 -14.10 20.14 -4.64
N LEU A 118 -12.93 19.79 -5.17
CA LEU A 118 -12.55 20.04 -6.57
C LEU A 118 -12.61 18.72 -7.34
N ASP A 119 -13.64 18.60 -8.17
CA ASP A 119 -13.95 17.37 -8.93
C ASP A 119 -13.73 17.59 -10.43
N GLY A 120 -12.89 16.78 -11.06
CA GLY A 120 -12.77 16.72 -12.52
C GLY A 120 -12.01 17.88 -13.14
N TYR A 121 -10.83 18.22 -12.63
CA TYR A 121 -9.95 19.26 -13.18
C TYR A 121 -8.63 18.69 -13.72
N ASP A 122 -8.08 19.35 -14.74
CA ASP A 122 -6.71 19.10 -15.20
C ASP A 122 -5.77 20.12 -14.58
N PHE A 123 -5.20 19.75 -13.44
CA PHE A 123 -4.20 20.53 -12.72
C PHE A 123 -2.78 20.35 -13.27
N SER A 124 -2.61 19.80 -14.49
CA SER A 124 -1.30 19.76 -15.14
C SER A 124 -0.68 21.15 -15.24
N GLY A 125 0.49 21.35 -14.65
CA GLY A 125 1.17 22.64 -14.62
C GLY A 125 0.70 23.56 -13.49
N TRP A 126 -0.09 23.07 -12.53
CA TRP A 126 -0.58 23.85 -11.39
C TRP A 126 -0.08 23.29 -10.07
N SER A 127 0.19 24.16 -9.10
CA SER A 127 0.37 23.76 -7.70
C SER A 127 -0.94 23.91 -6.92
N PHE A 128 -1.15 23.04 -5.94
CA PHE A 128 -2.32 23.07 -5.06
C PHE A 128 -1.90 23.11 -3.60
N VAL A 129 -2.48 24.05 -2.83
CA VAL A 129 -2.32 24.12 -1.38
C VAL A 129 -3.69 24.28 -0.71
N THR A 130 -3.95 23.52 0.35
CA THR A 130 -5.08 23.78 1.25
C THR A 130 -4.61 24.17 2.64
N THR A 131 -5.28 25.16 3.24
CA THR A 131 -5.12 25.51 4.66
C THR A 131 -6.33 25.09 5.49
N ALA A 132 -7.31 24.45 4.87
CA ALA A 132 -8.65 24.19 5.39
C ALA A 132 -8.85 22.72 5.81
N ALA A 133 -9.95 22.44 6.50
CA ALA A 133 -10.38 21.09 6.80
C ALA A 133 -11.18 20.46 5.63
N ASN A 134 -11.13 19.13 5.53
CA ASN A 134 -12.00 18.32 4.68
C ASN A 134 -11.95 18.70 3.18
N THR A 135 -10.78 19.09 2.69
CA THR A 135 -10.57 19.36 1.27
C THR A 135 -10.52 18.05 0.49
N SER A 136 -11.28 17.97 -0.61
CA SER A 136 -11.31 16.80 -1.50
C SER A 136 -10.87 17.15 -2.92
N LEU A 137 -9.90 16.40 -3.44
CA LEU A 137 -9.45 16.46 -4.83
C LEU A 137 -9.80 15.14 -5.50
N ILE A 138 -10.78 15.16 -6.41
CA ILE A 138 -11.33 13.93 -6.99
C ILE A 138 -11.39 13.97 -8.51
N ASN A 139 -11.31 12.79 -9.15
CA ASN A 139 -11.43 12.60 -10.60
C ASN A 139 -10.51 13.52 -11.42
N SER A 140 -9.34 13.86 -10.89
CA SER A 140 -8.50 14.93 -11.42
C SER A 140 -7.17 14.41 -11.96
N ASN A 141 -6.52 15.23 -12.77
CA ASN A 141 -5.20 14.93 -13.32
C ASN A 141 -4.19 15.96 -12.84
N PHE A 142 -3.02 15.50 -12.43
CA PHE A 142 -1.92 16.33 -11.95
C PHE A 142 -0.63 15.87 -12.63
N ASN A 143 0.34 16.77 -12.71
CA ASN A 143 1.70 16.44 -13.10
C ASN A 143 2.70 16.97 -12.07
N GLY A 144 3.97 16.62 -12.21
CA GLY A 144 5.00 17.01 -11.24
C GLY A 144 5.46 18.46 -11.29
N THR A 145 4.81 19.32 -12.09
CA THR A 145 5.16 20.73 -12.18
C THR A 145 4.70 21.47 -10.93
N ASN A 146 5.62 22.21 -10.29
CA ASN A 146 5.33 23.12 -9.19
C ASN A 146 5.90 24.51 -9.54
N PRO A 147 5.16 25.37 -10.25
CA PRO A 147 5.68 26.57 -10.88
C PRO A 147 5.85 27.77 -9.94
N GLY A 148 5.47 27.70 -8.66
CA GLY A 148 5.46 28.87 -7.80
C GLY A 148 5.39 28.67 -6.27
N GLY A 149 5.60 27.46 -5.75
CA GLY A 149 5.45 27.21 -4.30
C GLY A 149 6.75 27.33 -3.48
N PRO A 150 6.71 27.87 -2.24
CA PRO A 150 7.75 27.65 -1.22
C PRO A 150 7.75 26.23 -0.63
N GLN A 151 6.68 25.46 -0.88
CA GLN A 151 6.57 24.04 -0.59
C GLN A 151 7.02 23.24 -1.81
N SER A 152 7.62 22.08 -1.57
CA SER A 152 8.28 21.28 -2.59
C SER A 152 7.33 20.28 -3.28
N SER A 153 6.01 20.36 -3.06
CA SER A 153 5.04 19.33 -3.47
C SER A 153 4.05 19.78 -4.55
N VAL A 154 3.41 18.83 -5.25
CA VAL A 154 2.35 19.13 -6.23
C VAL A 154 1.03 19.47 -5.52
N ILE A 155 0.68 18.67 -4.52
CA ILE A 155 -0.50 18.82 -3.66
C ILE A 155 0.00 18.93 -2.22
N SER A 156 -0.33 20.02 -1.53
CA SER A 156 0.05 20.23 -0.12
C SER A 156 -1.16 20.53 0.76
N GLY A 157 -1.23 19.87 1.91
CA GLY A 157 -2.02 20.33 3.05
C GLY A 157 -1.13 21.06 4.05
N ALA A 158 -1.38 22.34 4.30
CA ALA A 158 -0.58 23.16 5.22
C ALA A 158 -0.78 22.75 6.70
N PRO A 159 0.06 23.23 7.66
CA PRO A 159 -0.07 22.87 9.07
C PRO A 159 -1.42 23.19 9.72
N SER A 160 -2.21 24.10 9.16
CA SER A 160 -3.56 24.44 9.64
C SER A 160 -4.67 23.58 9.02
N SER A 161 -4.37 22.85 7.95
CA SER A 161 -5.34 22.00 7.26
C SER A 161 -5.61 20.71 8.03
N SER A 162 -6.68 20.00 7.68
CA SER A 162 -6.91 18.64 8.15
C SER A 162 -7.74 17.83 7.16
N ASN A 163 -7.63 16.50 7.22
CA ASN A 163 -8.44 15.56 6.44
C ASN A 163 -8.41 15.85 4.93
N LEU A 164 -7.22 15.92 4.34
CA LEU A 164 -7.08 16.02 2.88
C LEU A 164 -7.44 14.67 2.24
N TYR A 165 -8.37 14.69 1.30
CA TYR A 165 -8.75 13.54 0.48
C TYR A 165 -8.27 13.70 -0.96
N VAL A 166 -7.56 12.70 -1.49
CA VAL A 166 -7.18 12.61 -2.90
C VAL A 166 -7.71 11.30 -3.47
N GLY A 167 -8.76 11.38 -4.29
CA GLY A 167 -9.48 10.23 -4.80
C GLY A 167 -9.45 10.16 -6.33
N TYR A 168 -9.45 8.96 -6.90
CA TYR A 168 -9.71 8.77 -8.34
C TYR A 168 -8.86 9.68 -9.23
N SER A 169 -7.60 9.90 -8.88
CA SER A 169 -6.77 10.91 -9.55
C SER A 169 -5.51 10.30 -10.14
N THR A 170 -5.04 10.86 -11.26
CA THR A 170 -3.74 10.49 -11.83
C THR A 170 -2.74 11.59 -11.49
N ILE A 171 -1.60 11.22 -10.90
CA ILE A 171 -0.54 12.15 -10.54
C ILE A 171 0.77 11.61 -11.13
N ASP A 172 1.30 12.28 -12.15
CA ASP A 172 2.54 11.88 -12.84
C ASP A 172 3.65 12.90 -12.60
N GLY A 173 4.56 12.56 -11.71
CA GLY A 173 5.59 13.45 -11.18
C GLY A 173 6.69 13.88 -12.14
N LEU A 174 6.82 13.28 -13.33
CA LEU A 174 7.82 13.69 -14.31
C LEU A 174 7.23 14.36 -15.55
N THR A 175 5.96 14.09 -15.87
CA THR A 175 5.30 14.81 -16.96
C THR A 175 5.23 16.30 -16.65
N GLY A 176 5.31 17.15 -17.68
CA GLY A 176 5.38 18.61 -17.50
C GLY A 176 6.73 19.14 -17.00
N GLY A 177 7.78 18.30 -16.94
CA GLY A 177 9.12 18.68 -16.50
C GLY A 177 9.28 18.68 -14.97
N GLY A 178 8.60 17.76 -14.29
CA GLY A 178 8.42 17.81 -12.85
C GLY A 178 9.69 17.66 -12.00
N HIS A 179 9.73 18.42 -10.91
CA HIS A 179 10.85 18.50 -9.95
C HIS A 179 10.37 18.55 -8.50
N ALA A 180 9.09 18.27 -8.26
CA ALA A 180 8.56 18.22 -6.91
C ALA A 180 9.30 17.18 -6.05
N GLU A 181 9.50 17.50 -4.78
CA GLU A 181 9.96 16.56 -3.76
C GLU A 181 8.85 15.53 -3.50
N PHE A 182 7.62 15.97 -3.22
CA PHE A 182 6.48 15.07 -3.03
C PHE A 182 5.41 15.24 -4.11
N LEU A 183 4.68 14.17 -4.44
CA LEU A 183 3.45 14.31 -5.22
C LEU A 183 2.30 14.79 -4.33
N VAL A 184 2.18 14.21 -3.14
CA VAL A 184 1.22 14.62 -2.12
C VAL A 184 1.94 14.79 -0.79
N GLU A 185 1.76 15.93 -0.15
CA GLU A 185 2.32 16.24 1.15
C GLU A 185 1.23 16.71 2.10
N MET A 186 1.28 16.24 3.34
CA MET A 186 0.36 16.67 4.38
C MET A 186 1.13 17.13 5.63
N GLU A 187 0.93 18.39 6.02
CA GLU A 187 1.51 18.96 7.23
C GLU A 187 0.56 18.93 8.44
N GLY A 188 -0.74 19.05 8.19
CA GLY A 188 -1.79 18.90 9.20
C GLY A 188 -2.21 17.44 9.45
N PRO A 189 -3.12 17.18 10.39
CA PRO A 189 -3.60 15.83 10.66
C PRO A 189 -4.58 15.32 9.58
N GLY A 190 -4.45 14.05 9.20
CA GLY A 190 -5.43 13.37 8.36
C GLY A 190 -5.14 13.47 6.86
N LEU A 191 -4.76 12.35 6.24
CA LEU A 191 -4.59 12.20 4.80
C LEU A 191 -5.21 10.89 4.34
N THR A 192 -6.06 10.96 3.32
CA THR A 192 -6.62 9.77 2.67
C THR A 192 -6.40 9.84 1.17
N ILE A 193 -5.78 8.80 0.60
CA ILE A 193 -5.55 8.65 -0.84
C ILE A 193 -6.15 7.34 -1.33
N GLU A 194 -7.08 7.43 -2.28
CA GLU A 194 -7.83 6.27 -2.77
C GLU A 194 -7.97 6.21 -4.29
N TYR A 195 -8.03 4.99 -4.83
CA TYR A 195 -8.33 4.73 -6.25
C TYR A 195 -7.49 5.57 -7.23
N SER A 196 -6.30 5.98 -6.82
CA SER A 196 -5.46 6.92 -7.54
C SER A 196 -4.26 6.21 -8.16
N TRP A 197 -3.76 6.80 -9.25
CA TRP A 197 -2.55 6.36 -9.92
C TRP A 197 -1.45 7.40 -9.70
N LEU A 198 -0.55 7.11 -8.76
CA LEU A 198 0.58 7.97 -8.42
C LEU A 198 1.84 7.37 -9.04
N LYS A 199 2.53 8.12 -9.88
CA LYS A 199 3.67 7.57 -10.62
C LYS A 199 4.77 8.56 -10.91
N ASN A 200 5.96 8.02 -11.11
CA ASN A 200 7.13 8.74 -11.59
C ASN A 200 7.43 9.97 -10.72
N SER A 201 7.50 9.83 -9.40
CA SER A 201 7.90 10.99 -8.58
C SER A 201 9.37 11.30 -8.81
N ASN A 202 9.70 12.60 -8.83
CA ASN A 202 11.09 13.01 -8.84
C ASN A 202 11.78 12.55 -7.54
N SER A 203 11.20 12.84 -6.38
CA SER A 203 11.64 12.35 -5.06
C SER A 203 10.64 11.34 -4.49
N ASP A 204 9.98 11.65 -3.39
CA ASP A 204 9.00 10.79 -2.73
C ASP A 204 7.61 10.92 -3.40
N ILE A 205 6.78 9.88 -3.28
CA ILE A 205 5.40 9.93 -3.76
C ILE A 205 4.53 10.66 -2.72
N ILE A 206 4.58 10.23 -1.46
CA ILE A 206 3.80 10.84 -0.37
C ILE A 206 4.73 11.27 0.77
N GLY A 207 4.55 12.50 1.24
CA GLY A 207 5.27 13.09 2.37
C GLY A 207 4.36 13.40 3.55
N ARG A 208 4.88 13.16 4.76
CA ARG A 208 4.25 13.58 6.02
C ARG A 208 5.29 14.19 6.96
N HIS A 209 5.08 15.45 7.33
CA HIS A 209 5.82 16.17 8.39
C HIS A 209 4.93 17.25 9.04
N GLY A 210 5.38 18.11 9.97
CA GLY A 210 4.52 19.18 10.53
C GLY A 210 3.90 18.90 11.90
N ARG A 211 2.56 18.83 12.03
CA ARG A 211 1.85 18.69 13.33
C ARG A 211 1.49 17.26 13.69
N ASP A 212 1.47 16.92 14.97
CA ASP A 212 1.04 15.60 15.45
C ASP A 212 -0.44 15.30 15.16
N GLY A 213 -0.74 14.01 15.07
CA GLY A 213 -2.09 13.45 15.00
C GLY A 213 -2.60 13.15 13.59
N GLY A 214 -3.84 12.66 13.56
CA GLY A 214 -4.55 12.23 12.36
C GLY A 214 -4.09 10.87 11.87
N ASP A 215 -4.90 10.27 11.00
CA ASP A 215 -4.59 9.01 10.35
C ASP A 215 -4.06 9.25 8.93
N ILE A 216 -3.20 8.35 8.45
CA ILE A 216 -2.83 8.26 7.04
C ILE A 216 -3.47 6.99 6.50
N THR A 217 -4.29 7.13 5.47
CA THR A 217 -4.89 6.00 4.76
C THR A 217 -4.51 6.06 3.28
N ILE A 218 -3.79 5.05 2.80
CA ILE A 218 -3.40 4.90 1.40
C ILE A 218 -4.01 3.57 0.96
N GLN A 219 -5.09 3.59 0.18
CA GLN A 219 -5.77 2.35 -0.20
C GLN A 219 -6.28 2.26 -1.63
N TYR A 220 -6.29 1.04 -2.19
CA TYR A 220 -6.79 0.76 -3.55
C TYR A 220 -6.07 1.56 -4.65
N ASN A 221 -4.80 1.92 -4.44
CA ASN A 221 -4.02 2.73 -5.39
C ASN A 221 -3.06 1.88 -6.22
N LEU A 222 -2.58 2.48 -7.32
CA LEU A 222 -1.38 2.05 -8.03
C LEU A 222 -0.27 3.08 -7.79
N LEU A 223 0.79 2.69 -7.10
CA LEU A 223 1.98 3.50 -6.84
C LEU A 223 3.14 2.98 -7.69
N GLN A 224 3.82 3.85 -8.43
CA GLN A 224 4.91 3.42 -9.30
C GLN A 224 6.08 4.39 -9.32
N GLN A 225 7.29 3.84 -9.26
CA GLN A 225 8.53 4.57 -9.55
C GLN A 225 8.72 5.82 -8.66
N ALA A 226 9.10 5.59 -7.41
CA ALA A 226 9.64 6.65 -6.57
C ALA A 226 11.12 6.97 -6.91
N GLY A 227 11.57 8.17 -6.56
CA GLY A 227 12.98 8.58 -6.66
C GLY A 227 13.55 8.60 -8.08
N MET A 228 12.79 9.10 -9.05
CA MET A 228 13.21 9.13 -10.46
C MET A 228 14.16 10.29 -10.80
N GLY A 229 14.41 11.22 -9.87
CA GLY A 229 15.32 12.36 -10.05
C GLY A 229 16.80 11.98 -10.15
N GLY A 230 17.16 10.72 -9.84
CA GLY A 230 18.49 10.16 -10.01
C GLY A 230 19.20 9.81 -8.69
N PRO A 231 20.51 9.50 -8.74
CA PRO A 231 21.23 8.86 -7.62
C PRO A 231 21.35 9.67 -6.32
N LYS A 232 21.05 10.97 -6.35
CA LYS A 232 21.12 11.85 -5.18
C LYS A 232 19.74 12.13 -4.58
N THR A 233 18.69 11.61 -5.20
CA THR A 233 17.33 11.91 -4.83
C THR A 233 16.84 10.88 -3.83
N HIS A 234 16.16 11.36 -2.78
CA HIS A 234 15.51 10.52 -1.78
C HIS A 234 14.17 10.06 -2.34
N GLY A 235 13.87 8.77 -2.33
CA GLY A 235 12.66 8.27 -2.96
C GLY A 235 11.92 7.30 -2.07
N ASP A 236 10.67 7.57 -1.75
CA ASP A 236 9.81 6.70 -0.99
C ASP A 236 8.40 6.69 -1.56
N TYR A 237 7.68 5.59 -1.33
CA TYR A 237 6.24 5.59 -1.57
C TYR A 237 5.51 6.44 -0.53
N LEU A 238 5.99 6.39 0.71
CA LEU A 238 5.55 7.20 1.84
C LEU A 238 6.79 7.55 2.67
N GLN A 239 6.95 8.81 3.05
CA GLN A 239 7.97 9.22 4.01
C GLN A 239 7.31 10.01 5.13
N VAL A 240 7.25 9.41 6.33
CA VAL A 240 6.85 10.08 7.57
C VAL A 240 8.11 10.47 8.33
N TYR A 241 8.42 11.77 8.39
CA TYR A 241 9.61 12.28 9.07
C TYR A 241 9.23 13.37 10.07
N GLY A 242 9.01 12.92 11.31
CA GLY A 242 8.34 13.68 12.36
C GLY A 242 6.89 13.95 11.98
N PRO A 243 6.21 14.79 12.79
CA PRO A 243 5.16 14.41 13.75
C PRO A 243 4.90 12.93 14.06
N THR A 244 4.19 12.69 15.16
CA THR A 244 3.56 11.40 15.44
C THR A 244 2.19 11.30 14.76
N VAL A 245 1.99 10.29 13.92
CA VAL A 245 0.71 9.93 13.29
C VAL A 245 -0.06 8.96 14.19
N ASN A 246 -1.38 9.07 14.27
CA ASN A 246 -2.19 8.16 15.10
C ASN A 246 -2.20 6.72 14.55
N ALA A 247 -2.49 6.59 13.26
CA ALA A 247 -2.43 5.32 12.54
C ALA A 247 -1.99 5.51 11.09
N THR A 248 -1.17 4.59 10.60
CA THR A 248 -0.81 4.51 9.17
C THR A 248 -1.35 3.22 8.57
N ASN A 249 -2.33 3.34 7.67
CA ASN A 249 -3.01 2.23 7.00
C ASN A 249 -2.68 2.24 5.50
N ILE A 250 -2.02 1.18 5.04
CA ILE A 250 -1.61 0.99 3.64
C ILE A 250 -2.26 -0.31 3.17
N LEU A 251 -3.41 -0.19 2.48
CA LEU A 251 -4.33 -1.30 2.26
C LEU A 251 -4.61 -1.54 0.77
N TYR A 252 -4.49 -2.78 0.30
CA TYR A 252 -4.90 -3.18 -1.05
C TYR A 252 -4.32 -2.35 -2.21
N ASN A 253 -3.11 -1.81 -2.03
CA ASN A 253 -2.41 -1.09 -3.09
C ASN A 253 -1.57 -2.04 -3.95
N THR A 254 -1.28 -1.62 -5.17
CA THR A 254 -0.22 -2.20 -5.99
C THR A 254 0.95 -1.22 -6.06
N ALA A 255 2.12 -1.63 -5.56
CA ALA A 255 3.35 -0.86 -5.62
C ALA A 255 4.36 -1.50 -6.58
N ILE A 256 4.83 -0.74 -7.57
CA ILE A 256 5.74 -1.23 -8.63
C ILE A 256 6.99 -0.36 -8.75
N GLN A 257 8.17 -0.94 -8.45
CA GLN A 257 9.46 -0.26 -8.62
C GLN A 257 10.35 -0.97 -9.65
N GLN A 258 10.53 -0.36 -10.81
CA GLN A 258 11.38 -0.90 -11.90
C GLN A 258 12.43 0.09 -12.41
N GLY A 259 12.29 1.38 -12.10
CA GLY A 259 13.27 2.45 -12.25
C GLY A 259 13.51 3.14 -10.91
N GLY A 260 14.20 4.29 -10.92
CA GLY A 260 14.39 5.13 -9.72
C GLY A 260 15.14 4.44 -8.57
N ILE A 261 15.06 5.04 -7.38
CA ILE A 261 15.61 4.50 -6.13
C ILE A 261 14.55 4.69 -5.06
N THR A 262 14.23 3.63 -4.31
CA THR A 262 13.33 3.79 -3.18
C THR A 262 13.65 2.98 -1.93
N GLN A 263 13.31 3.51 -0.75
CA GLN A 263 13.40 2.77 0.50
C GLN A 263 12.11 2.03 0.87
N GLY A 264 10.98 2.34 0.21
CA GLY A 264 9.69 1.66 0.39
C GLY A 264 8.63 2.58 0.99
N PHE A 265 7.74 2.01 1.80
CA PHE A 265 6.84 2.78 2.66
C PHE A 265 7.50 3.02 4.02
N ILE A 266 7.83 4.26 4.33
CA ILE A 266 8.49 4.65 5.58
C ILE A 266 7.45 5.27 6.53
N ALA A 267 6.75 4.40 7.28
CA ALA A 267 5.77 4.78 8.29
C ALA A 267 6.41 4.88 9.69
N ASP A 268 7.52 5.61 9.77
CA ASP A 268 8.18 5.89 11.04
C ASP A 268 7.48 7.04 11.77
N ASN A 269 7.43 7.01 13.10
CA ASN A 269 6.64 7.94 13.93
C ASN A 269 5.12 7.75 13.80
N THR A 270 4.66 6.51 13.81
CA THR A 270 3.22 6.19 13.93
C THR A 270 2.93 5.57 15.29
N ASP A 271 1.77 5.83 15.87
CA ASP A 271 1.35 5.16 17.11
C ASP A 271 0.94 3.71 16.84
N SER A 272 0.33 3.44 15.69
CA SER A 272 -0.13 2.12 15.25
C SER A 272 -0.25 2.06 13.73
N GLY A 273 -0.65 0.93 13.17
CA GLY A 273 -0.95 0.87 11.75
C GLY A 273 -1.22 -0.51 11.20
N GLU A 274 -1.43 -0.54 9.88
CA GLU A 274 -1.71 -1.75 9.13
C GLU A 274 -1.10 -1.65 7.73
N LEU A 275 -0.37 -2.68 7.32
CA LEU A 275 0.05 -2.90 5.94
C LEU A 275 -0.59 -4.22 5.51
N ALA A 276 -1.68 -4.15 4.74
CA ALA A 276 -2.43 -5.36 4.38
C ALA A 276 -2.96 -5.43 2.95
N GLY A 277 -3.01 -6.65 2.41
CA GLY A 277 -3.61 -6.90 1.10
C GLY A 277 -2.85 -6.31 -0.10
N ASN A 278 -1.62 -5.83 0.07
CA ASN A 278 -0.89 -5.13 -0.98
C ASN A 278 -0.19 -6.09 -1.96
N ILE A 279 -0.04 -5.67 -3.21
CA ILE A 279 0.88 -6.25 -4.20
C ILE A 279 2.16 -5.42 -4.24
N LEU A 280 3.30 -6.05 -3.99
CA LEU A 280 4.58 -5.36 -3.81
C LEU A 280 5.65 -5.96 -4.74
N ILE A 281 5.97 -5.29 -5.85
CA ILE A 281 6.86 -5.81 -6.90
C ILE A 281 7.93 -4.80 -7.27
N GLY A 282 9.22 -5.12 -7.12
CA GLY A 282 10.26 -4.22 -7.62
C GLY A 282 11.57 -4.18 -6.85
N THR A 283 12.38 -3.18 -7.21
CA THR A 283 13.68 -2.90 -6.58
C THR A 283 13.52 -1.85 -5.49
N VAL A 284 13.43 -2.28 -4.25
CA VAL A 284 13.29 -1.41 -3.07
C VAL A 284 14.35 -1.77 -2.03
N SER A 285 14.68 -0.86 -1.11
CA SER A 285 15.49 -1.25 0.05
C SER A 285 14.68 -2.22 0.92
N TYR A 286 13.56 -1.75 1.46
CA TYR A 286 12.58 -2.56 2.17
C TYR A 286 11.20 -2.27 1.59
N TRP A 287 10.23 -3.16 1.78
CA TRP A 287 8.86 -2.80 1.42
C TRP A 287 8.26 -1.84 2.43
N MET A 288 8.67 -1.98 3.69
CA MET A 288 8.11 -1.23 4.80
C MET A 288 9.20 -0.84 5.80
N SER A 289 9.02 0.35 6.41
CA SER A 289 9.56 0.68 7.71
C SER A 289 8.41 1.00 8.66
N ALA A 290 8.36 0.31 9.80
CA ALA A 290 7.28 0.48 10.78
C ALA A 290 7.86 0.77 12.17
N SER A 291 7.74 2.02 12.62
CA SER A 291 8.33 2.48 13.88
C SER A 291 7.45 3.48 14.62
N GLY A 292 7.50 3.43 15.96
CA GLY A 292 6.91 4.45 16.82
C GLY A 292 7.65 5.78 16.79
N PRO A 293 7.23 6.75 17.63
CA PRO A 293 7.90 8.04 17.78
C PRO A 293 9.41 7.90 18.04
N GLY A 294 10.21 8.73 17.38
CA GLY A 294 11.67 8.66 17.44
C GLY A 294 12.26 7.48 16.65
N THR A 295 11.53 6.99 15.63
CA THR A 295 11.95 5.93 14.71
C THR A 295 12.38 4.64 15.43
N ASP A 296 11.63 4.24 16.47
CA ASP A 296 11.87 2.98 17.21
C ASP A 296 10.59 2.13 17.29
N PRO A 297 10.58 0.88 16.79
CA PRO A 297 9.44 -0.02 16.92
C PRO A 297 9.01 -0.28 18.38
N ALA A 298 9.91 -0.14 19.36
CA ALA A 298 9.54 -0.25 20.78
C ALA A 298 8.58 0.85 21.24
N ASN A 299 8.59 2.00 20.55
CA ASN A 299 7.79 3.17 20.90
C ASN A 299 6.40 3.16 20.25
N LEU A 300 6.05 2.15 19.45
CA LEU A 300 4.67 1.98 18.98
C LEU A 300 3.72 1.97 20.18
N SER A 301 2.62 2.71 20.12
CA SER A 301 1.60 2.75 21.17
C SER A 301 0.62 1.58 21.02
N GLY A 302 0.21 1.27 19.79
CA GLY A 302 -0.61 0.12 19.39
C GLY A 302 0.14 -0.85 18.47
N PRO A 303 -0.50 -1.95 18.02
CA PRO A 303 0.10 -2.86 17.07
C PRO A 303 0.26 -2.21 15.70
N PHE A 304 1.33 -2.58 15.01
CA PHE A 304 1.50 -2.42 13.58
C PHE A 304 1.34 -3.80 12.92
N ASN A 305 0.18 -4.05 12.31
CA ASN A 305 -0.14 -5.34 11.72
C ASN A 305 0.28 -5.39 10.26
N THR A 306 1.12 -6.37 9.90
CA THR A 306 1.54 -6.58 8.52
C THR A 306 1.07 -7.95 8.06
N HIS A 307 0.05 -8.00 7.20
CA HIS A 307 -0.53 -9.28 6.82
C HIS A 307 -1.14 -9.33 5.43
N ASP A 308 -1.28 -10.55 4.90
CA ASP A 308 -1.93 -10.80 3.62
C ASP A 308 -1.32 -10.01 2.44
N ASN A 309 -0.06 -9.58 2.56
CA ASN A 309 0.63 -8.92 1.45
C ASN A 309 1.22 -9.97 0.51
N TYR A 310 1.16 -9.70 -0.79
CA TYR A 310 1.71 -10.55 -1.84
C TYR A 310 2.89 -9.81 -2.48
N PHE A 311 4.09 -10.31 -2.25
CA PHE A 311 5.31 -9.57 -2.55
C PHE A 311 6.33 -10.38 -3.35
N ASP A 312 7.16 -9.67 -4.09
CA ASP A 312 8.35 -10.19 -4.76
C ASP A 312 9.62 -9.54 -4.16
N VAL A 313 10.37 -10.34 -3.41
CA VAL A 313 11.65 -9.93 -2.79
C VAL A 313 12.86 -10.23 -3.65
N THR A 314 12.72 -10.74 -4.88
CA THR A 314 13.88 -11.06 -5.74
C THR A 314 14.77 -9.86 -6.02
N ARG A 315 14.23 -8.64 -5.85
CA ARG A 315 14.92 -7.37 -6.05
C ARG A 315 14.82 -6.41 -4.87
N ALA A 316 14.25 -6.84 -3.74
CA ALA A 316 14.23 -6.07 -2.49
C ALA A 316 15.37 -6.52 -1.56
N PHE A 317 15.90 -5.66 -0.69
CA PHE A 317 16.84 -6.14 0.35
C PHE A 317 16.12 -6.92 1.44
N GLY A 318 14.90 -6.53 1.78
CA GLY A 318 14.06 -7.23 2.74
C GLY A 318 12.60 -6.80 2.67
N PHE A 319 11.79 -7.39 3.53
CA PHE A 319 10.37 -7.06 3.62
C PHE A 319 10.12 -5.87 4.55
N ASN A 320 10.67 -5.89 5.77
CA ASN A 320 10.47 -4.81 6.75
C ASN A 320 11.79 -4.33 7.40
N TYR A 321 11.79 -3.10 7.89
CA TYR A 321 12.86 -2.43 8.66
C TYR A 321 12.24 -1.51 9.74
N PRO A 322 12.96 -1.08 10.80
CA PRO A 322 14.12 -1.75 11.40
C PRO A 322 13.74 -3.07 12.08
N ALA A 323 12.45 -3.33 12.26
CA ALA A 323 11.93 -4.66 12.54
C ALA A 323 12.26 -5.58 11.35
N ILE A 324 13.10 -6.59 11.57
CA ILE A 324 13.71 -7.44 10.52
C ILE A 324 12.74 -8.46 9.89
N GLY A 325 11.44 -8.33 10.13
CA GLY A 325 10.41 -9.25 9.68
C GLY A 325 9.93 -10.20 10.79
N PRO A 326 9.33 -11.35 10.41
CA PRO A 326 8.69 -12.22 11.38
C PRO A 326 9.58 -12.72 12.51
N ASN A 327 9.02 -12.84 13.71
CA ASN A 327 9.70 -13.23 14.96
C ASN A 327 10.80 -12.26 15.37
N ASP A 328 10.59 -10.97 15.12
CA ASP A 328 11.44 -9.95 15.71
C ASP A 328 11.26 -9.89 17.25
N ARG A 329 11.99 -8.96 17.88
CA ARG A 329 11.97 -8.79 19.34
C ARG A 329 10.84 -7.87 19.85
N TYR A 330 10.05 -7.29 18.95
CA TYR A 330 9.11 -6.21 19.24
C TYR A 330 7.68 -6.75 19.23
N PRO A 331 7.00 -6.80 20.39
CA PRO A 331 5.69 -7.45 20.50
C PRO A 331 4.54 -6.71 19.77
N LYS A 332 4.80 -5.50 19.26
CA LYS A 332 3.82 -4.66 18.58
C LYS A 332 3.97 -4.68 17.06
N THR A 333 5.03 -5.27 16.51
CA THR A 333 5.15 -5.52 15.07
C THR A 333 4.70 -6.95 14.81
N VAL A 334 3.54 -7.10 14.16
CA VAL A 334 2.86 -8.39 14.04
C VAL A 334 2.82 -8.81 12.57
N PHE A 335 3.35 -9.99 12.26
CA PHE A 335 3.40 -10.52 10.90
C PHE A 335 2.52 -11.75 10.74
N THR A 336 1.55 -11.71 9.83
CA THR A 336 0.65 -12.84 9.57
C THR A 336 0.44 -13.04 8.07
N HIS A 337 0.58 -14.25 7.55
CA HIS A 337 0.16 -14.59 6.19
C HIS A 337 0.69 -13.68 5.04
N ASN A 338 1.93 -13.19 5.11
CA ASN A 338 2.53 -12.47 3.98
C ASN A 338 3.10 -13.49 2.97
N VAL A 339 2.72 -13.40 1.71
CA VAL A 339 3.00 -14.43 0.68
C VAL A 339 4.08 -13.94 -0.28
N ASN A 340 5.21 -14.64 -0.30
CA ASN A 340 6.21 -14.47 -1.35
C ASN A 340 5.68 -15.08 -2.66
N MET A 341 5.34 -14.25 -3.65
CA MET A 341 4.69 -14.66 -4.90
C MET A 341 5.57 -15.55 -5.81
N VAL A 342 6.89 -15.47 -5.66
CA VAL A 342 7.85 -16.25 -6.46
C VAL A 342 7.91 -17.69 -5.96
N THR A 343 7.99 -17.86 -4.63
CA THR A 343 8.16 -19.17 -4.01
C THR A 343 6.87 -19.78 -3.49
N GLY A 344 5.83 -18.98 -3.26
CA GLY A 344 4.59 -19.33 -2.57
C GLY A 344 4.75 -19.58 -1.07
N ARG A 345 5.87 -19.16 -0.46
CA ARG A 345 6.09 -19.28 0.98
C ARG A 345 5.36 -18.19 1.75
N ILE A 346 4.89 -18.55 2.94
CA ILE A 346 4.26 -17.63 3.88
C ILE A 346 5.29 -17.17 4.92
N GLU A 347 5.40 -15.85 5.08
CA GLU A 347 6.20 -15.16 6.09
C GLU A 347 5.28 -14.63 7.21
N GLN A 348 5.44 -15.18 8.41
CA GLN A 348 4.59 -14.91 9.58
C GLN A 348 5.30 -15.25 10.89
N ASP A 349 4.82 -14.68 11.99
CA ASP A 349 5.31 -14.97 13.33
C ASP A 349 5.00 -16.43 13.72
N SER A 350 5.95 -17.07 14.40
CA SER A 350 5.84 -18.45 14.89
C SER A 350 4.83 -18.58 16.04
N ALA A 351 4.63 -17.50 16.80
CA ALA A 351 3.59 -17.38 17.82
C ALA A 351 2.28 -16.78 17.27
N GLY A 352 2.27 -16.34 16.01
CA GLY A 352 1.06 -15.85 15.35
C GLY A 352 0.04 -16.97 15.29
N ALA A 353 -1.14 -16.75 15.85
CA ALA A 353 -2.27 -17.64 15.61
C ALA A 353 -2.40 -17.82 14.09
N LYS A 354 -2.48 -19.07 13.61
CA LYS A 354 -2.78 -19.32 12.19
C LYS A 354 -3.98 -18.45 11.81
N ALA A 355 -3.83 -17.62 10.79
CA ALA A 355 -4.86 -16.71 10.34
C ALA A 355 -6.21 -17.45 10.29
N THR A 356 -7.11 -17.06 11.20
CA THR A 356 -8.52 -17.32 10.99
C THR A 356 -9.00 -16.11 10.21
N PRO A 357 -9.58 -16.27 9.01
CA PRO A 357 -10.06 -15.13 8.21
C PRO A 357 -10.86 -14.19 9.10
N SER A 358 -10.50 -12.90 9.11
CA SER A 358 -11.20 -11.94 9.95
C SER A 358 -12.66 -11.93 9.54
N ARG A 359 -13.54 -12.13 10.52
CA ARG A 359 -14.96 -11.80 10.36
C ARG A 359 -15.02 -10.29 10.42
N SER A 360 -15.16 -9.61 9.28
CA SER A 360 -15.59 -8.22 9.30
C SER A 360 -16.95 -8.16 10.01
N HIS A 361 -17.04 -7.31 11.04
CA HIS A 361 -18.30 -7.05 11.72
C HIS A 361 -19.32 -6.41 10.76
N PRO A 362 -20.62 -6.71 10.91
CA PRO A 362 -21.70 -6.27 10.02
C PRO A 362 -21.93 -4.75 10.02
#